data_AF-A0A535R1N0-F1
#
_entry.id   AF-A0A535R1N0-F1
#
_cell.length_a   1.000
_cell.length_b   1.000
_cell.length_c   1.000
_cell.angle_alpha   90.00
_cell.angle_beta   90.00
_cell.angle_gamma   90.00
#
_symmetry.space_group_name_H-M   'P 1'
#
loop_
_entity.id
_entity.type
_entity.pdbx_description
1 polymer ?
#
loop_
_entity_poly.entity_id
_entity_poly.type
_entity_poly.pdbx_seq_one_letter_code
_entity_poly.pdbx_strand_id
1 'polypeptide(L)' 'MARRRLLPAIVVGLAVAGAAAQQQRPRIPPTGTIKKICDDLYVIPGAGGNTTVFVTQGGVVLVDTKLPNNGEA' A
#
# COMPACT_ATOMS: atom_id res chain seq x y z
N MET A 1 -18.88 -7.80 -41.81
CA MET A 1 -19.43 -7.69 -40.44
C MET A 1 -18.40 -7.88 -39.32
N ALA A 2 -17.34 -8.69 -39.50
CA ALA A 2 -16.33 -8.96 -38.45
C ALA A 2 -15.63 -7.68 -37.92
N ARG A 3 -15.21 -6.77 -38.79
CA ARG A 3 -14.46 -5.55 -38.41
C ARG A 3 -15.25 -4.58 -37.51
N ARG A 4 -16.58 -4.56 -37.63
CA ARG A 4 -17.47 -3.66 -36.87
C ARG A 4 -17.73 -4.16 -35.44
N ARG A 5 -17.42 -5.44 -35.16
CA ARG A 5 -17.48 -6.04 -33.82
C ARG A 5 -16.12 -6.04 -33.10
N LEU A 6 -15.03 -5.75 -33.80
CA LEU A 6 -13.68 -5.71 -33.20
C LEU A 6 -13.50 -4.51 -32.26
N LEU A 7 -13.97 -3.33 -32.66
CA LEU A 7 -13.88 -2.12 -31.84
C LEU A 7 -14.51 -2.28 -30.44
N PRO A 8 -15.79 -2.72 -30.29
CA PRO A 8 -16.36 -2.92 -28.97
C PRO A 8 -15.66 -4.05 -28.20
N ALA A 9 -15.19 -5.11 -28.88
CA ALA A 9 -14.44 -6.18 -28.23
C ALA A 9 -13.09 -5.71 -27.66
N ILE A 10 -12.37 -4.84 -28.37
CA ILE A 10 -11.11 -4.24 -27.89
C ILE A 10 -11.38 -3.33 -26.69
N VAL A 11 -12.42 -2.50 -26.75
CA VAL A 11 -12.78 -1.59 -25.64
C VAL A 11 -13.14 -2.38 -24.38
N VAL A 12 -13.93 -3.44 -24.51
CA VAL A 12 -14.26 -4.33 -23.39
C VAL A 12 -13.00 -5.05 -22.87
N GLY A 13 -12.13 -5.54 -23.76
CA GLY A 13 -10.87 -6.17 -23.38
C GLY A 13 -9.94 -5.26 -22.59
N LEU A 14 -9.79 -4.00 -23.01
CA LEU A 14 -8.99 -2.99 -22.32
C LEU A 14 -9.60 -2.61 -20.97
N ALA A 15 -10.92 -2.49 -20.88
CA ALA A 15 -11.61 -2.18 -19.63
C ALA A 15 -11.43 -3.30 -18.59
N VAL A 16 -11.54 -4.58 -19.01
CA VAL A 16 -11.33 -5.74 -18.13
C VAL A 16 -9.86 -5.83 -17.69
N ALA A 17 -8.91 -5.63 -18.61
CA ALA A 17 -7.49 -5.62 -18.28
C ALA A 17 -7.11 -4.48 -17.32
N GLY A 18 -7.66 -3.29 -17.53
CA GLY A 18 -7.47 -2.14 -16.64
C GLY A 18 -8.04 -2.37 -15.25
N ALA A 19 -9.23 -2.96 -15.15
CA ALA A 19 -9.85 -3.30 -13.86
C ALA A 19 -9.02 -4.35 -13.08
N ALA A 20 -8.55 -5.40 -13.76
CA ALA A 20 -7.70 -6.43 -13.17
C ALA A 20 -6.35 -5.86 -12.69
N ALA A 21 -5.71 -5.02 -13.49
CA ALA A 21 -4.45 -4.37 -13.12
C ALA A 21 -4.61 -3.46 -11.88
N GLN A 22 -5.79 -2.86 -11.69
CA GLN A 22 -6.07 -2.00 -10.54
C GLN A 22 -6.30 -2.80 -9.24
N GLN A 23 -6.79 -4.04 -9.33
CA GLN A 23 -6.90 -4.95 -8.18
C GLN A 23 -5.53 -5.46 -7.69
N GLN A 24 -4.52 -5.48 -8.56
CA GLN A 24 -3.19 -6.00 -8.26
C GLN A 24 -2.28 -5.01 -7.50
N ARG A 25 -2.72 -3.78 -7.26
CA ARG A 25 -1.88 -2.80 -6.55
C ARG A 25 -1.59 -3.32 -5.13
N PRO A 26 -0.33 -3.30 -4.66
CA PRO A 26 0.00 -3.69 -3.29
C PRO A 26 -0.86 -2.86 -2.33
N ARG A 27 -1.84 -3.51 -1.70
CA ARG A 27 -2.60 -2.89 -0.62
C ARG A 27 -1.74 -2.98 0.62
N ILE A 28 -1.40 -1.82 1.20
CA ILE A 28 -0.82 -1.78 2.52
C ILE A 28 -1.83 -2.46 3.46
N PRO A 29 -1.44 -3.56 4.14
CA PRO A 29 -2.35 -4.21 5.06
C PRO A 29 -2.80 -3.25 6.16
N PRO A 30 -4.04 -3.38 6.66
CA PRO A 30 -4.51 -2.52 7.74
C PRO A 30 -3.59 -2.63 8.97
N THR A 31 -3.33 -1.49 9.59
CA THR A 31 -2.57 -1.41 10.85
C THR A 31 -3.48 -1.72 12.03
N GLY A 32 -2.92 -2.33 13.07
CA GLY A 32 -3.57 -2.43 14.37
C GLY A 32 -3.47 -1.12 15.17
N THR A 33 -3.97 -1.14 16.40
CA THR A 33 -3.87 0.00 17.33
C THR A 33 -2.41 0.34 17.61
N ILE A 34 -2.05 1.62 17.45
CA ILE A 34 -0.73 2.13 17.78
C ILE A 34 -0.49 1.93 19.28
N LYS A 35 0.65 1.33 19.63
CA LYS A 35 1.04 1.07 21.02
C LYS A 35 2.16 2.01 21.40
N LYS A 36 1.96 2.78 22.48
CA LYS A 36 3.05 3.50 23.15
C LYS A 36 3.86 2.50 23.97
N ILE A 37 5.17 2.50 23.80
CA ILE A 37 6.08 1.62 24.53
C ILE A 37 6.61 2.36 25.76
N CYS A 38 7.31 3.47 25.53
CA CYS A 38 7.79 4.39 26.56
C CYS A 38 8.06 5.76 25.91
N ASP A 39 7.99 6.85 26.69
CA ASP A 39 8.37 8.20 26.28
C ASP A 39 7.87 8.60 24.87
N ASP A 40 8.77 8.65 23.90
CA ASP A 40 8.51 9.03 22.51
C ASP A 40 8.64 7.84 21.54
N LEU A 41 8.65 6.61 22.07
CA LEU A 41 8.77 5.36 21.34
C LEU A 41 7.41 4.65 21.20
N TYR A 42 7.04 4.35 19.96
CA TYR A 42 5.78 3.72 19.60
C TYR A 42 5.98 2.55 18.65
N VAL A 43 5.03 1.64 18.64
CA VAL A 43 4.94 0.52 17.68
C VAL A 43 3.60 0.56 16.97
N ILE A 44 3.64 0.48 15.64
CA ILE A 44 2.48 0.33 14.78
C ILE A 44 2.43 -1.13 14.30
N PRO A 45 1.59 -1.98 14.91
CA PRO A 45 1.43 -3.35 14.47
C PRO A 45 0.70 -3.43 13.11
N GLY A 46 0.97 -4.47 12.33
CA GLY A 46 0.27 -4.74 11.08
C GLY A 46 0.60 -6.13 10.53
N ALA A 47 -0.04 -6.51 9.42
CA ALA A 47 0.32 -7.77 8.77
C ALA A 47 1.72 -7.66 8.16
N GLY A 48 2.56 -8.67 8.40
CA GLY A 48 3.95 -8.72 7.89
C GLY A 48 5.02 -8.15 8.81
N GLY A 49 4.66 -7.52 9.94
CA GLY A 49 5.63 -7.00 10.91
C GLY A 49 5.19 -5.73 11.62
N ASN A 50 6.08 -5.19 12.45
CA ASN A 50 5.85 -3.97 13.23
C ASN A 50 6.69 -2.83 12.65
N THR A 51 6.10 -1.64 12.53
CA THR A 51 6.88 -0.41 12.33
C THR A 51 7.15 0.22 13.68
N THR A 52 8.42 0.51 13.98
CA THR A 52 8.80 1.27 15.17
C THR A 52 8.91 2.75 14.80
N VAL A 53 8.35 3.61 15.65
CA VAL A 53 8.35 5.06 15.48
C VAL A 53 9.01 5.67 16.70
N PHE A 54 10.06 6.45 16.49
CA PHE A 54 10.67 7.27 17.53
C PHE A 54 10.54 8.75 17.18
N VAL A 55 9.81 9.48 18.01
CA VAL A 55 9.60 10.93 17.83
C VAL A 55 10.75 11.67 18.51
N THR A 56 11.37 12.57 17.78
CA THR A 56 12.47 13.43 18.26
C THR A 56 12.10 14.89 18.04
N GLN A 57 12.83 15.81 18.66
CA GLN A 57 12.63 17.25 18.41
C GLN A 57 12.89 17.65 16.94
N GLY A 58 13.78 16.94 16.24
CA GLY A 58 14.15 17.21 14.86
C GLY A 58 13.30 16.48 13.82
N GLY A 59 12.35 15.64 14.24
CA GLY A 59 11.53 14.84 13.34
C GLY A 59 11.29 13.42 13.83
N VAL A 60 10.93 12.53 12.90
CA VAL A 60 10.51 11.15 13.21
C VAL A 60 11.49 10.16 12.58
N VAL A 61 11.96 9.20 13.39
CA VAL A 61 12.67 8.02 12.90
C VAL A 61 11.66 6.88 12.73
N LEU A 62 11.54 6.35 11.53
CA LEU A 62 10.81 5.13 11.23
C LEU A 62 11.77 3.98 11.03
N VAL A 63 11.54 2.87 11.72
CA VAL A 63 12.28 1.61 11.53
C VAL A 63 11.31 0.55 11.03
N ASP A 64 11.67 -0.08 9.92
CA ASP A 64 10.91 -1.10 9.20
C ASP A 64 9.53 -0.61 8.71
N THR A 65 9.43 -0.32 7.42
CA THR A 65 8.20 0.16 6.79
C THR A 65 7.31 -0.98 6.28
N LYS A 66 7.49 -2.21 6.76
CA LYS A 66 6.69 -3.41 6.44
C LYS A 66 6.89 -3.97 5.03
N LEU A 67 6.90 -3.13 3.99
CA LEU A 67 6.90 -3.52 2.58
C LEU A 67 7.89 -2.68 1.75
N PRO A 68 8.42 -3.22 0.64
CA PRO A 68 9.17 -2.43 -0.33
C PRO A 68 8.36 -1.22 -0.82
N ASN A 69 9.03 -0.09 -1.00
CA ASN A 69 8.45 1.19 -1.44
C ASN A 69 7.35 1.74 -0.51
N ASN A 70 7.41 1.40 0.78
CA ASN A 70 6.59 2.00 1.81
C ASN A 70 7.47 2.93 2.66
N GLY A 71 7.07 4.18 2.88
CA GLY A 71 7.79 5.12 3.75
C GLY A 71 8.99 5.86 3.12
N GLU A 72 9.07 5.93 1.79
CA GLU A 72 9.97 6.86 1.08
C GLU A 72 9.49 8.30 1.31
N ALA A 73 10.44 9.25 1.45
CA ALA A 73 10.20 10.67 1.72
C ALA A 73 10.32 11.52 0.45
#